data_AF-R7AD30-F1
#
_entry.id   AF-R7AD30-F1
#
_cell.length_a   1.000
_cell.length_b   1.000
_cell.length_c   1.000
_cell.angle_alpha   90.00
_cell.angle_beta   90.00
_cell.angle_gamma   90.00
#
_symmetry.space_group_name_H-M   'P 1'
#
loop_
_entity.id
_entity.type
_entity.pdbx_description
1 polymer ?
#
loop_
_entity_poly.entity_id
_entity_poly.type
_entity_poly.pdbx_seq_one_letter_code
_entity_poly.pdbx_strand_id
1 'polypeptide(L)'
;MPNLFKAAEKLSDDELRTEIAVLRSVSLSSAAAETGTRVIGTLAKWANMLVSPANNDGEGRFDYKVVTVVDRIKQQSEQMASMSRAELNERLMHEVYNKCRELDSSVIPEAMDVDTLSVWITREAGKVFAERDDISPANMCVSIKDKYHEQMLARLHRELAAQTPQQIKEADKKIQMALNKVPIEMMRELARTVRPTEFSGAGLGKTIRHENGTQKLAMVVTAMGFEPFDEMSLRVGAAYDMMRGFNRMPRILLAELVWIIVKGYGGRFTFATDLLPSFEGGRGYSSDEEKQYWTSLNRRKDYMSRIMQQKGEEEQLKQKFEKATAVYNELLESKKQADIVWDGLEAVKNEYTKADSTKNKDEAKKYFADVTKASRDRDWAQEKLSKAEAQMDGLGNQLMQKRELLKQMNAEFTEVRSATDGMIAKHSREIELQWKAYFFRFTFDDVIFSTIITTFTRSELLKLEEYLKEMHDSRRPDAYGLWTEEEEQDGKVTKYNGIKCLVSPGKDATVIYSGTYIRKITA
;
A
#
# COMPACT_ATOMS: atom_id res chain seq x y z
N MET A 1 -19.00 -4.57 8.51
CA MET A 1 -18.61 -5.94 8.13
C MET A 1 -19.21 -6.89 9.15
N PRO A 2 -19.75 -8.06 8.76
CA PRO A 2 -20.05 -9.10 9.72
C PRO A 2 -18.75 -9.51 10.41
N ASN A 3 -18.73 -9.48 11.74
CA ASN A 3 -17.66 -10.10 12.51
C ASN A 3 -17.45 -11.56 12.04
N LEU A 4 -16.20 -12.00 11.82
CA LEU A 4 -15.88 -13.36 11.33
C LEU A 4 -16.56 -14.45 12.16
N PHE A 5 -16.61 -14.32 13.48
CA PHE A 5 -17.20 -15.30 14.37
C PHE A 5 -18.73 -15.30 14.33
N LYS A 6 -19.34 -14.12 14.13
CA LYS A 6 -20.78 -14.04 13.86
C LYS A 6 -21.12 -14.64 12.49
N ALA A 7 -20.24 -14.47 11.50
CA ALA A 7 -20.41 -15.11 10.20
C ALA A 7 -20.21 -16.63 10.27
N ALA A 8 -19.29 -17.11 11.12
CA ALA A 8 -19.07 -18.53 11.37
C ALA A 8 -20.32 -19.24 11.92
N GLU A 9 -21.26 -18.52 12.53
CA GLU A 9 -22.57 -19.07 12.93
C GLU A 9 -23.38 -19.61 11.73
N LYS A 10 -23.05 -19.24 10.49
CA LYS A 10 -23.68 -19.79 9.28
C LYS A 10 -23.10 -21.12 8.81
N LEU A 11 -21.95 -21.53 9.34
CA LEU A 11 -21.36 -22.84 9.04
C LEU A 11 -22.20 -23.96 9.65
N SER A 12 -22.28 -25.10 8.99
CA SER A 12 -22.84 -26.32 9.59
C SER A 12 -21.97 -26.84 10.74
N ASP A 13 -22.52 -27.70 11.60
CA ASP A 13 -21.75 -28.31 12.69
C ASP A 13 -20.62 -29.21 12.15
N ASP A 14 -20.83 -29.86 11.00
CA ASP A 14 -19.80 -30.67 10.33
C ASP A 14 -18.63 -29.80 9.83
N GLU A 15 -18.93 -28.63 9.24
CA GLU A 15 -17.91 -27.67 8.82
C GLU A 15 -17.13 -27.10 10.01
N LEU A 16 -17.80 -26.77 11.12
CA LEU A 16 -17.13 -26.31 12.34
C LEU A 16 -16.20 -27.37 12.91
N ARG A 17 -16.67 -28.61 13.07
CA ARG A 17 -15.84 -29.72 13.57
C ARG A 17 -14.61 -29.94 12.70
N THR A 18 -14.81 -29.88 11.39
CA THR A 18 -13.72 -30.02 10.42
C THR A 18 -12.71 -28.88 10.55
N GLU A 19 -13.17 -27.64 10.65
CA GLU A 19 -12.29 -26.47 10.79
C GLU A 19 -11.48 -26.50 12.09
N ILE A 20 -12.13 -26.85 13.21
CA ILE A 20 -11.45 -27.04 14.50
C ILE A 20 -10.35 -28.11 14.38
N ALA A 21 -10.66 -29.23 13.73
CA ALA A 21 -9.72 -30.33 13.54
C ALA A 21 -8.55 -29.94 12.61
N VAL A 22 -8.80 -29.15 11.56
CA VAL A 22 -7.76 -28.58 10.68
C VAL A 22 -6.82 -27.68 11.47
N LEU A 23 -7.35 -26.71 12.23
CA LEU A 23 -6.54 -25.80 13.06
C LEU A 23 -5.65 -26.57 14.04
N ARG A 24 -6.12 -27.69 14.58
CA ARG A 24 -5.36 -28.54 15.53
C ARG A 24 -4.32 -29.42 14.87
N SER A 25 -4.68 -30.01 13.73
CA SER A 25 -3.92 -31.11 13.13
C SER A 25 -2.87 -30.64 12.13
N VAL A 26 -3.12 -29.51 11.47
CA VAL A 26 -2.22 -28.96 10.46
C VAL A 26 -1.19 -28.06 11.14
N SER A 27 0.08 -28.40 10.95
CA SER A 27 1.21 -27.67 11.53
C SER A 27 2.45 -27.82 10.66
N LEU A 28 3.52 -27.11 11.02
CA LEU A 28 4.82 -27.30 10.36
C LEU A 28 5.37 -28.72 10.58
N SER A 29 5.16 -29.31 11.76
CA SER A 29 5.61 -30.67 12.06
C SER A 29 4.82 -31.72 11.28
N SER A 30 3.51 -31.52 11.12
CA SER A 30 2.67 -32.41 10.32
C SER A 30 3.04 -32.36 8.83
N ALA A 31 3.33 -31.17 8.31
CA ALA A 31 3.82 -30.99 6.94
C ALA A 31 5.14 -31.73 6.68
N ALA A 32 6.09 -31.63 7.61
CA ALA A 32 7.38 -32.31 7.51
C ALA A 32 7.25 -33.84 7.57
N ALA A 33 6.31 -34.36 8.36
CA ALA A 33 6.06 -35.80 8.47
C ALA A 33 5.42 -36.38 7.18
N GLU A 34 4.48 -35.66 6.55
CA GLU A 34 3.79 -36.15 5.34
C GLU A 34 4.61 -36.02 4.07
N THR A 35 5.51 -35.03 3.99
CA THR A 35 6.32 -34.77 2.79
C THR A 35 7.63 -35.57 2.74
N GLY A 36 7.80 -36.54 3.64
CA GLY A 36 9.05 -37.24 4.03
C GLY A 36 9.89 -37.95 2.97
N THR A 37 10.17 -37.34 1.81
CA THR A 37 11.26 -37.63 0.84
C THR A 37 11.13 -36.84 -0.48
N ARG A 38 10.07 -36.05 -0.70
CA ARG A 38 9.87 -35.30 -1.96
C ARG A 38 9.55 -33.82 -1.71
N VAL A 39 10.48 -32.97 -2.16
CA VAL A 39 10.37 -31.53 -2.48
C VAL A 39 11.12 -30.53 -1.54
N ILE A 40 12.18 -29.97 -2.15
CA ILE A 40 12.90 -28.68 -1.96
C ILE A 40 13.73 -28.46 -0.68
N GLY A 41 15.01 -28.12 -0.90
CA GLY A 41 16.09 -28.00 0.08
C GLY A 41 15.91 -26.95 1.20
N THR A 42 14.81 -26.21 1.23
CA THR A 42 14.35 -25.51 2.44
C THR A 42 13.91 -26.54 3.48
N LEU A 43 12.84 -27.31 3.28
CA LEU A 43 12.33 -28.26 4.30
C LEU A 43 13.35 -29.35 4.72
N ALA A 44 14.27 -29.74 3.84
CA ALA A 44 15.34 -30.69 4.17
C ALA A 44 16.35 -30.14 5.21
N LYS A 45 16.64 -28.83 5.19
CA LYS A 45 17.44 -28.19 6.25
C LYS A 45 16.68 -28.16 7.59
N TRP A 46 15.36 -28.35 7.57
CA TRP A 46 14.46 -28.16 8.71
C TRP A 46 14.24 -29.47 9.45
N ALA A 47 14.17 -30.58 8.70
CA ALA A 47 14.27 -31.93 9.27
C ALA A 47 15.57 -32.08 10.10
N ASN A 48 16.68 -31.50 9.65
CA ASN A 48 17.96 -31.54 10.38
C ASN A 48 18.04 -30.57 11.59
N MET A 49 17.18 -29.54 11.67
CA MET A 49 17.19 -28.57 12.78
C MET A 49 16.23 -28.96 13.92
N LEU A 50 15.19 -29.74 13.61
CA LEU A 50 14.25 -30.30 14.59
C LEU A 50 14.77 -31.56 15.29
N VAL A 51 15.80 -32.20 14.73
CA VAL A 51 16.57 -33.24 15.43
C VAL A 51 17.61 -32.55 16.30
N SER A 52 17.33 -32.39 17.59
CA SER A 52 18.39 -32.07 18.55
C SER A 52 19.44 -33.19 18.52
N PRO A 53 20.75 -32.89 18.59
CA PRO A 53 21.83 -33.88 18.60
C PRO A 53 21.97 -34.55 19.97
N ALA A 54 20.85 -34.99 20.56
CA ALA A 54 20.82 -35.61 21.89
C ALA A 54 20.69 -37.14 21.86
N ASN A 55 20.37 -37.74 20.70
CA ASN A 55 20.32 -39.20 20.55
C ASN A 55 21.19 -39.61 19.35
N ASN A 56 22.51 -39.49 19.50
CA ASN A 56 23.42 -40.35 18.75
C ASN A 56 23.37 -41.73 19.38
N ASP A 57 22.43 -42.55 18.93
CA ASP A 57 22.65 -43.98 18.82
C ASP A 57 22.01 -44.44 17.51
N GLY A 58 22.82 -45.11 16.71
CA GLY A 58 22.41 -45.66 15.43
C GLY A 58 21.26 -46.64 15.57
N GLU A 59 20.57 -46.85 14.46
CA GLU A 59 19.44 -47.77 14.27
C GLU A 59 18.07 -47.24 14.74
N GLY A 60 17.43 -46.51 13.82
CA GLY A 60 16.04 -46.13 13.94
C GLY A 60 15.50 -45.60 12.61
N ARG A 61 15.49 -46.43 11.56
CA ARG A 61 14.59 -46.18 10.43
C ARG A 61 13.18 -46.23 11.00
N PHE A 62 12.58 -45.06 11.24
CA PHE A 62 11.23 -44.98 11.74
C PHE A 62 10.26 -45.56 10.70
N ASP A 63 9.78 -46.76 10.96
CA ASP A 63 8.68 -47.38 10.23
C ASP A 63 7.37 -46.81 10.80
N TYR A 64 6.99 -45.61 10.37
CA TYR A 64 5.71 -45.02 10.75
C TYR A 64 4.60 -45.76 10.01
N LYS A 65 3.72 -46.45 10.74
CA LYS A 65 2.35 -46.66 10.26
C LYS A 65 1.71 -45.28 10.12
N VAL A 66 1.72 -44.76 8.89
CA VAL A 66 1.38 -43.38 8.54
C VAL A 66 -0.12 -43.16 8.75
N VAL A 67 -0.52 -42.70 9.95
CA VAL A 67 -1.77 -41.95 10.09
C VAL A 67 -1.52 -40.61 9.40
N THR A 68 -2.18 -40.39 8.27
CA THR A 68 -2.05 -39.11 7.55
C THR A 68 -2.70 -37.98 8.37
N VAL A 69 -2.35 -36.73 8.09
CA VAL A 69 -2.98 -35.56 8.70
C VAL A 69 -4.46 -35.52 8.37
N VAL A 70 -4.84 -35.96 7.16
CA VAL A 70 -6.24 -36.13 6.76
C VAL A 70 -6.96 -37.14 7.65
N ASP A 71 -6.33 -38.28 7.96
CA ASP A 71 -6.92 -39.28 8.87
C ASP A 71 -7.07 -38.74 10.29
N ARG A 72 -6.08 -37.96 10.76
CA ARG A 72 -6.15 -37.27 12.06
C ARG A 72 -7.30 -36.26 12.11
N ILE A 73 -7.48 -35.47 11.05
CA ILE A 73 -8.58 -34.49 10.95
C ILE A 73 -9.93 -35.21 11.01
N LYS A 74 -10.09 -36.31 10.26
CA LYS A 74 -11.33 -37.12 10.29
C LYS A 74 -11.60 -37.67 11.68
N GLN A 75 -10.59 -38.28 12.31
CA GLN A 75 -10.72 -38.83 13.67
C GLN A 75 -11.10 -37.76 14.70
N GLN A 76 -10.48 -36.58 14.64
CA GLN A 76 -10.81 -35.47 15.55
C GLN A 76 -12.22 -34.93 15.30
N SER A 77 -12.64 -34.83 14.03
CA SER A 77 -14.00 -34.40 13.67
C SER A 77 -15.06 -35.36 14.22
N GLU A 78 -14.81 -36.68 14.14
CA GLU A 78 -15.68 -37.73 14.69
C GLU A 78 -15.74 -37.67 16.23
N GLN A 79 -14.62 -37.41 16.90
CA GLN A 79 -14.58 -37.24 18.36
C GLN A 79 -15.44 -36.06 18.85
N MET A 80 -15.65 -35.05 18.00
CA MET A 80 -16.46 -33.89 18.32
C MET A 80 -17.94 -34.07 17.94
N ALA A 81 -18.35 -35.21 17.35
CA ALA A 81 -19.69 -35.40 16.80
C ALA A 81 -20.83 -35.23 17.81
N SER A 82 -20.57 -35.47 19.10
CA SER A 82 -21.55 -35.31 20.18
C SER A 82 -21.57 -33.91 20.81
N MET A 83 -20.68 -33.00 20.41
CA MET A 83 -20.61 -31.65 20.96
C MET A 83 -21.78 -30.80 20.45
N SER A 84 -22.34 -29.99 21.33
CA SER A 84 -23.33 -28.97 20.99
C SER A 84 -22.71 -27.81 20.21
N ARG A 85 -23.56 -27.04 19.50
CA ARG A 85 -23.14 -25.84 18.78
C ARG A 85 -22.37 -24.84 19.65
N ALA A 86 -22.80 -24.66 20.90
CA ALA A 86 -22.14 -23.74 21.84
C ALA A 86 -20.72 -24.21 22.17
N GLU A 87 -20.55 -25.50 22.46
CA GLU A 87 -19.24 -26.09 22.74
C GLU A 87 -18.32 -26.06 21.50
N LEU A 88 -18.87 -26.26 20.30
CA LEU A 88 -18.10 -26.13 19.05
C LEU A 88 -17.61 -24.69 18.84
N ASN A 89 -18.46 -23.69 19.08
CA ASN A 89 -18.07 -22.29 18.97
C ASN A 89 -16.96 -21.91 19.97
N GLU A 90 -17.10 -22.34 21.23
CA GLU A 90 -16.07 -22.13 22.26
C GLU A 90 -14.75 -22.80 21.85
N ARG A 91 -14.83 -24.02 21.30
CA ARG A 91 -13.66 -24.76 20.85
C ARG A 91 -12.99 -24.12 19.64
N LEU A 92 -13.76 -23.61 18.67
CA LEU A 92 -13.24 -22.84 17.54
C LEU A 92 -12.50 -21.60 18.04
N MET A 93 -13.12 -20.81 18.92
CA MET A 93 -12.49 -19.63 19.52
C MET A 93 -11.15 -19.99 20.16
N HIS A 94 -11.12 -21.05 20.98
CA HIS A 94 -9.90 -21.52 21.63
C HIS A 94 -8.77 -21.85 20.63
N GLU A 95 -9.07 -22.61 19.57
CA GLU A 95 -8.04 -22.94 18.57
C GLU A 95 -7.58 -21.74 17.75
N VAL A 96 -8.51 -20.83 17.43
CA VAL A 96 -8.17 -19.58 16.76
C VAL A 96 -7.24 -18.74 17.63
N TYR A 97 -7.53 -18.57 18.92
CA TYR A 97 -6.64 -17.87 19.85
C TYR A 97 -5.25 -18.51 19.91
N ASN A 98 -5.16 -19.85 19.92
CA ASN A 98 -3.87 -20.54 19.89
C ASN A 98 -3.08 -20.19 18.62
N LYS A 99 -3.73 -20.21 17.45
CA LYS A 99 -3.07 -19.81 16.19
C LYS A 99 -2.67 -18.35 16.14
N CYS A 100 -3.47 -17.48 16.74
CA CYS A 100 -3.13 -16.08 16.86
C CYS A 100 -1.89 -15.90 17.77
N ARG A 101 -1.84 -16.60 18.93
CA ARG A 101 -0.69 -16.58 19.86
C ARG A 101 0.59 -17.17 19.29
N GLU A 102 0.49 -18.15 18.40
CA GLU A 102 1.64 -18.69 17.64
C GLU A 102 2.31 -17.61 16.76
N LEU A 103 1.57 -16.57 16.35
CA LEU A 103 2.10 -15.45 15.56
C LEU A 103 2.67 -14.34 16.43
N ASP A 104 1.92 -13.92 17.45
CA ASP A 104 2.34 -12.85 18.35
C ASP A 104 1.63 -12.96 19.72
N SER A 105 2.29 -13.60 20.68
CA SER A 105 1.76 -13.74 22.04
C SER A 105 1.71 -12.43 22.82
N SER A 106 2.44 -11.38 22.38
CA SER A 106 2.49 -10.09 23.07
C SER A 106 1.29 -9.19 22.73
N VAL A 107 0.70 -9.40 21.55
CA VAL A 107 -0.38 -8.57 21.00
C VAL A 107 -1.78 -9.13 21.32
N ILE A 108 -1.90 -10.36 21.84
CA ILE A 108 -3.19 -11.06 22.00
C ILE A 108 -3.51 -11.38 23.47
N PRO A 109 -4.20 -10.47 24.18
CA PRO A 109 -4.75 -10.73 25.51
C PRO A 109 -5.82 -11.84 25.50
N GLU A 110 -5.98 -12.53 26.63
CA GLU A 110 -7.01 -13.57 26.84
C GLU A 110 -8.45 -13.09 26.63
N ALA A 111 -8.68 -11.79 26.81
CA ALA A 111 -10.00 -11.16 26.71
C ALA A 111 -10.10 -10.18 25.54
N MET A 112 -9.32 -10.36 24.47
CA MET A 112 -9.44 -9.49 23.28
C MET A 112 -10.88 -9.53 22.74
N ASP A 113 -11.46 -8.37 22.48
CA ASP A 113 -12.80 -8.26 21.91
C ASP A 113 -12.88 -8.95 20.54
N VAL A 114 -14.03 -9.56 20.26
CA VAL A 114 -14.25 -10.41 19.09
C VAL A 114 -14.19 -9.59 17.79
N ASP A 115 -14.59 -8.31 17.78
CA ASP A 115 -14.45 -7.43 16.61
C ASP A 115 -12.95 -7.12 16.35
N THR A 116 -12.19 -6.82 17.41
CA THR A 116 -10.73 -6.61 17.32
C THR A 116 -10.01 -7.86 16.81
N LEU A 117 -10.34 -9.02 17.37
CA LEU A 117 -9.76 -10.29 16.93
C LEU A 117 -10.12 -10.59 15.46
N SER A 118 -11.36 -10.34 15.06
CA SER A 118 -11.80 -10.53 13.67
C SER A 118 -11.01 -9.66 12.68
N VAL A 119 -10.79 -8.38 12.99
CA VAL A 119 -9.98 -7.49 12.14
C VAL A 119 -8.52 -7.95 12.12
N TRP A 120 -7.96 -8.30 13.27
CA TRP A 120 -6.58 -8.78 13.37
C TRP A 120 -6.33 -10.06 12.55
N ILE A 121 -7.21 -11.06 12.69
CA ILE A 121 -7.16 -12.31 11.91
C ILE A 121 -7.19 -12.01 10.41
N THR A 122 -8.09 -11.13 9.99
CA THR A 122 -8.24 -10.75 8.59
C THR A 122 -6.93 -10.14 8.05
N ARG A 123 -6.30 -9.25 8.82
CA ARG A 123 -5.02 -8.61 8.45
C ARG A 123 -3.88 -9.61 8.39
N GLU A 124 -3.73 -10.47 9.40
CA GLU A 124 -2.67 -11.50 9.40
C GLU A 124 -2.84 -12.52 8.29
N ALA A 125 -4.08 -12.91 7.98
CA ALA A 125 -4.40 -13.77 6.84
C ALA A 125 -4.08 -13.08 5.50
N GLY A 126 -4.39 -11.79 5.36
CA GLY A 126 -4.10 -11.00 4.17
C GLY A 126 -2.60 -10.94 3.83
N LYS A 127 -1.73 -10.99 4.83
CA LYS A 127 -0.26 -11.05 4.64
C LYS A 127 0.20 -12.29 3.88
N VAL A 128 -0.57 -13.39 3.88
CA VAL A 128 -0.27 -14.58 3.06
C VAL A 128 -0.25 -14.21 1.58
N PHE A 129 -1.10 -13.28 1.15
CA PHE A 129 -1.27 -12.92 -0.25
C PHE A 129 -0.72 -11.54 -0.61
N ALA A 130 0.12 -10.97 0.28
CA ALA A 130 0.64 -9.61 0.17
C ALA A 130 -0.47 -8.58 -0.07
N GLU A 131 -1.60 -8.74 0.62
CA GLU A 131 -2.69 -7.77 0.56
C GLU A 131 -2.23 -6.40 1.06
N ARG A 132 -2.79 -5.36 0.46
CA ARG A 132 -2.53 -3.99 0.87
C ARG A 132 -3.36 -3.67 2.12
N ASP A 133 -2.80 -2.86 3.01
CA ASP A 133 -3.51 -2.47 4.24
C ASP A 133 -4.58 -1.38 4.01
N ASP A 134 -4.61 -0.78 2.82
CA ASP A 134 -5.51 0.32 2.43
C ASP A 134 -6.94 -0.12 2.07
N ILE A 135 -7.22 -1.42 2.05
CA ILE A 135 -8.58 -1.95 1.85
C ILE A 135 -9.27 -2.21 3.18
N SER A 136 -10.60 -2.19 3.13
CA SER A 136 -11.42 -2.51 4.29
C SER A 136 -11.33 -4.00 4.65
N PRO A 137 -11.47 -4.37 5.93
CA PRO A 137 -11.47 -5.77 6.35
C PRO A 137 -12.46 -6.67 5.58
N ALA A 138 -13.66 -6.19 5.24
CA ALA A 138 -14.58 -7.00 4.43
C ALA A 138 -14.07 -7.28 3.01
N ASN A 139 -13.53 -6.25 2.34
CA ASN A 139 -12.91 -6.40 1.03
C ASN A 139 -11.70 -7.34 1.10
N MET A 140 -10.91 -7.25 2.18
CA MET A 140 -9.79 -8.15 2.43
C MET A 140 -10.25 -9.60 2.59
N CYS A 141 -11.33 -9.86 3.34
CA CYS A 141 -11.92 -11.19 3.46
C CYS A 141 -12.36 -11.77 2.10
N VAL A 142 -12.98 -10.95 1.24
CA VAL A 142 -13.36 -11.40 -0.12
C VAL A 142 -12.11 -11.72 -0.93
N SER A 143 -11.08 -10.87 -0.89
CA SER A 143 -9.81 -11.10 -1.60
C SER A 143 -9.11 -12.38 -1.10
N ILE A 144 -9.04 -12.59 0.21
CA ILE A 144 -8.48 -13.82 0.82
C ILE A 144 -9.27 -15.04 0.33
N LYS A 145 -10.60 -14.98 0.35
CA LYS A 145 -11.47 -16.07 -0.12
C LYS A 145 -11.21 -16.39 -1.59
N ASP A 146 -11.12 -15.39 -2.46
CA ASP A 146 -10.84 -15.61 -3.89
C ASP A 146 -9.45 -16.19 -4.11
N LYS A 147 -8.41 -15.60 -3.50
CA LYS A 147 -7.02 -16.06 -3.67
C LYS A 147 -6.77 -17.44 -3.07
N TYR A 148 -7.35 -17.75 -1.90
CA TYR A 148 -7.25 -19.09 -1.31
C TYR A 148 -7.92 -20.14 -2.21
N HIS A 149 -9.08 -19.81 -2.76
CA HIS A 149 -9.79 -20.67 -3.71
C HIS A 149 -8.97 -20.90 -4.99
N GLU A 150 -8.31 -19.87 -5.53
CA GLU A 150 -7.39 -20.00 -6.66
C GLU A 150 -6.22 -20.96 -6.36
N GLN A 151 -5.65 -20.92 -5.15
CA GLN A 151 -4.59 -21.85 -4.74
C GLN A 151 -5.10 -23.30 -4.70
N MET A 152 -6.31 -23.53 -4.18
CA MET A 152 -6.94 -24.85 -4.21
C MET A 152 -7.16 -25.34 -5.63
N LEU A 153 -7.66 -24.49 -6.54
CA LEU A 153 -7.86 -24.84 -7.94
C LEU A 153 -6.55 -25.15 -8.66
N ALA A 154 -5.50 -24.35 -8.42
CA ALA A 154 -4.19 -24.56 -9.02
C ALA A 154 -3.54 -25.86 -8.54
N ARG A 155 -3.75 -26.24 -7.27
CA ARG A 155 -3.34 -27.54 -6.76
C ARG A 155 -4.13 -28.67 -7.40
N LEU A 156 -5.45 -28.59 -7.37
CA LEU A 156 -6.33 -29.61 -7.97
C LEU A 156 -6.00 -29.84 -9.44
N HIS A 157 -5.76 -28.78 -10.20
CA HIS A 157 -5.37 -28.88 -11.61
C HIS A 157 -4.07 -29.66 -11.80
N ARG A 158 -3.04 -29.40 -10.97
CA ARG A 158 -1.77 -30.16 -10.97
C ARG A 158 -1.99 -31.64 -10.61
N GLU A 159 -2.81 -31.91 -9.60
CA GLU A 159 -3.12 -33.28 -9.19
C GLU A 159 -3.85 -34.05 -10.28
N LEU A 160 -4.87 -33.43 -10.92
CA LEU A 160 -5.63 -33.99 -12.03
C LEU A 160 -4.73 -34.29 -13.25
N ALA A 161 -3.83 -33.38 -13.61
CA ALA A 161 -2.91 -33.55 -14.73
C ALA A 161 -1.88 -34.68 -14.48
N ALA A 162 -1.55 -34.97 -13.23
CA ALA A 162 -0.58 -36.00 -12.84
C ALA A 162 -1.19 -37.39 -12.59
N GLN A 163 -2.50 -37.56 -12.80
CA GLN A 163 -3.18 -38.83 -12.50
C GLN A 163 -2.74 -39.97 -13.42
N THR A 164 -2.61 -41.16 -12.83
CA THR A 164 -2.43 -42.41 -13.58
C THR A 164 -3.73 -42.82 -14.31
N PRO A 165 -3.67 -43.70 -15.33
CA PRO A 165 -4.87 -44.16 -16.03
C PRO A 165 -5.95 -44.78 -15.13
N GLN A 166 -5.55 -45.38 -14.01
CA GLN A 166 -6.48 -45.97 -13.05
C GLN A 166 -7.15 -44.89 -12.18
N GLN A 167 -6.37 -43.92 -11.69
CA GLN A 167 -6.90 -42.76 -10.97
C GLN A 167 -7.83 -41.90 -11.82
N ILE A 168 -7.55 -41.77 -13.12
CA ILE A 168 -8.44 -41.07 -14.06
C ILE A 168 -9.83 -41.72 -14.09
N LYS A 169 -9.91 -43.05 -14.20
CA LYS A 169 -11.19 -43.76 -14.21
C LYS A 169 -11.99 -43.55 -12.92
N GLU A 170 -11.31 -43.55 -11.78
CA GLU A 170 -11.93 -43.32 -10.48
C GLU A 170 -12.40 -41.87 -10.32
N ALA A 171 -11.58 -40.91 -10.71
CA ALA A 171 -11.91 -39.48 -10.69
C ALA A 171 -13.11 -39.19 -11.61
N ASP A 172 -13.08 -39.67 -12.85
CA ASP A 172 -14.18 -39.49 -13.81
C ASP A 172 -15.49 -40.09 -13.29
N LYS A 173 -15.44 -41.23 -12.57
CA LYS A 173 -16.61 -41.82 -11.90
C LYS A 173 -17.13 -40.93 -10.77
N LYS A 174 -16.26 -40.40 -9.91
CA LYS A 174 -16.64 -39.46 -8.84
C LYS A 174 -17.27 -38.19 -9.41
N ILE A 175 -16.68 -37.62 -10.48
CA ILE A 175 -17.23 -36.47 -11.20
C ILE A 175 -18.62 -36.81 -11.75
N GLN A 176 -18.82 -37.99 -12.36
CA GLN A 176 -20.14 -38.40 -12.85
C GLN A 176 -21.17 -38.49 -11.73
N MET A 177 -20.79 -39.07 -10.58
CA MET A 177 -21.69 -39.18 -9.42
C MET A 177 -22.07 -37.81 -8.87
N ALA A 178 -21.13 -36.86 -8.84
CA ALA A 178 -21.40 -35.49 -8.43
C ALA A 178 -22.26 -34.75 -9.46
N LEU A 179 -21.96 -34.90 -10.76
CA LEU A 179 -22.73 -34.32 -11.87
C LEU A 179 -24.21 -34.74 -11.82
N ASN A 180 -24.49 -36.00 -11.48
CA ASN A 180 -25.87 -36.51 -11.35
C ASN A 180 -26.69 -35.82 -10.24
N LYS A 181 -26.03 -35.15 -9.28
CA LYS A 181 -26.69 -34.40 -8.20
C LYS A 181 -26.89 -32.92 -8.54
N VAL A 182 -26.27 -32.42 -9.63
CA VAL A 182 -26.30 -31.00 -10.01
C VAL A 182 -27.69 -30.64 -10.59
N PRO A 183 -28.29 -29.50 -10.21
CA PRO A 183 -29.55 -29.03 -10.80
C PRO A 183 -29.48 -28.87 -12.33
N ILE A 184 -30.61 -29.10 -13.02
CA ILE A 184 -30.67 -29.10 -14.49
C ILE A 184 -30.23 -27.76 -15.08
N GLU A 185 -30.59 -26.66 -14.45
CA GLU A 185 -30.22 -25.31 -14.86
C GLU A 185 -28.70 -25.13 -14.86
N MET A 186 -28.04 -25.54 -13.78
CA MET A 186 -26.58 -25.48 -13.65
C MET A 186 -25.89 -26.45 -14.61
N MET A 187 -26.45 -27.64 -14.86
CA MET A 187 -25.92 -28.56 -15.86
C MET A 187 -25.92 -27.95 -17.26
N ARG A 188 -27.02 -27.27 -17.65
CA ARG A 188 -27.12 -26.60 -18.95
C ARG A 188 -26.10 -25.48 -19.09
N GLU A 189 -25.94 -24.68 -18.03
CA GLU A 189 -24.93 -23.63 -18.00
C GLU A 189 -23.51 -24.21 -18.13
N LEU A 190 -23.20 -25.23 -17.34
CA LEU A 190 -21.92 -25.92 -17.35
C LEU A 190 -21.60 -26.52 -18.73
N ALA A 191 -22.56 -27.17 -19.37
CA ALA A 191 -22.39 -27.71 -20.72
C ALA A 191 -22.07 -26.61 -21.75
N ARG A 192 -22.74 -25.47 -21.65
CA ARG A 192 -22.57 -24.32 -22.55
C ARG A 192 -21.21 -23.63 -22.40
N THR A 193 -20.73 -23.51 -21.16
CA THR A 193 -19.51 -22.77 -20.82
C THR A 193 -18.25 -23.63 -20.92
N VAL A 194 -18.27 -24.83 -20.35
CA VAL A 194 -17.10 -25.75 -20.32
C VAL A 194 -16.87 -26.42 -21.68
N ARG A 195 -17.97 -26.70 -22.40
CA ARG A 195 -18.00 -27.37 -23.72
C ARG A 195 -17.16 -28.66 -23.76
N PRO A 196 -17.47 -29.66 -22.94
CA PRO A 196 -16.78 -30.94 -23.01
C PRO A 196 -17.15 -31.67 -24.31
N THR A 197 -16.29 -32.60 -24.74
CA THR A 197 -16.54 -33.43 -25.93
C THR A 197 -17.79 -34.29 -25.78
N GLU A 198 -18.05 -34.74 -24.55
CA GLU A 198 -19.26 -35.43 -24.14
C GLU A 198 -19.68 -34.87 -22.78
N PHE A 199 -20.96 -34.61 -22.57
CA PHE A 199 -21.44 -34.11 -21.28
C PHE A 199 -21.59 -35.26 -20.28
N SER A 200 -20.44 -35.76 -19.82
CA SER A 200 -20.29 -36.86 -18.86
C SER A 200 -19.13 -36.57 -17.90
N GLY A 201 -19.00 -37.35 -16.83
CA GLY A 201 -17.88 -37.25 -15.91
C GLY A 201 -16.52 -37.45 -16.59
N ALA A 202 -16.44 -38.35 -17.57
CA ALA A 202 -15.23 -38.56 -18.37
C ALA A 202 -14.94 -37.38 -19.31
N GLY A 203 -15.95 -36.81 -19.96
CA GLY A 203 -15.79 -35.65 -20.84
C GLY A 203 -15.41 -34.37 -20.09
N LEU A 204 -16.04 -34.11 -18.94
CA LEU A 204 -15.67 -33.03 -18.03
C LEU A 204 -14.26 -33.24 -17.46
N GLY A 205 -13.97 -34.44 -16.93
CA GLY A 205 -12.66 -34.80 -16.40
C GLY A 205 -11.54 -34.62 -17.42
N LYS A 206 -11.75 -35.06 -18.67
CA LYS A 206 -10.79 -34.83 -19.76
C LYS A 206 -10.59 -33.34 -20.03
N THR A 207 -11.66 -32.56 -19.99
CA THR A 207 -11.60 -31.11 -20.29
C THR A 207 -10.80 -30.35 -19.24
N ILE A 208 -11.05 -30.60 -17.95
CA ILE A 208 -10.34 -29.93 -16.84
C ILE A 208 -8.91 -30.44 -16.64
N ARG A 209 -8.56 -31.63 -17.16
CA ARG A 209 -7.18 -32.17 -17.12
C ARG A 209 -6.24 -31.53 -18.15
N HIS A 210 -6.80 -31.07 -19.28
CA HIS A 210 -6.01 -30.59 -20.43
C HIS A 210 -6.23 -29.10 -20.71
N GLU A 211 -6.89 -28.37 -19.80
CA GLU A 211 -7.06 -26.94 -19.97
C GLU A 211 -5.76 -26.17 -19.68
N ASN A 212 -5.62 -25.00 -20.29
CA ASN A 212 -4.56 -24.07 -19.93
C ASN A 212 -5.11 -23.10 -18.88
N GLY A 213 -4.74 -23.30 -17.62
CA GLY A 213 -5.24 -22.52 -16.47
C GLY A 213 -6.23 -23.31 -15.63
N THR A 214 -7.18 -22.63 -14.99
CA THR A 214 -8.15 -23.25 -14.06
C THR A 214 -9.59 -22.76 -14.29
N GLN A 215 -9.86 -22.09 -15.42
CA GLN A 215 -11.15 -21.44 -15.65
C GLN A 215 -12.31 -22.44 -15.76
N LYS A 216 -12.11 -23.53 -16.51
CA LYS A 216 -13.14 -24.56 -16.67
C LYS A 216 -13.25 -25.40 -15.41
N LEU A 217 -12.14 -25.70 -14.74
CA LEU A 217 -12.12 -26.35 -13.43
C LEU A 217 -12.91 -25.52 -12.40
N ALA A 218 -12.72 -24.20 -12.36
CA ALA A 218 -13.48 -23.32 -11.47
C ALA A 218 -14.99 -23.41 -11.71
N MET A 219 -15.43 -23.48 -12.97
CA MET A 219 -16.84 -23.66 -13.32
C MET A 219 -17.36 -25.03 -12.87
N VAL A 220 -16.58 -26.09 -13.07
CA VAL A 220 -16.94 -27.44 -12.61
C VAL A 220 -17.05 -27.48 -11.08
N VAL A 221 -16.07 -26.96 -10.35
CA VAL A 221 -16.06 -26.88 -8.88
C VAL A 221 -17.21 -26.01 -8.36
N THR A 222 -17.53 -24.90 -9.03
CA THR A 222 -18.69 -24.07 -8.67
C THR A 222 -20.00 -24.85 -8.79
N ALA A 223 -20.12 -25.73 -9.78
CA ALA A 223 -21.33 -26.50 -10.02
C ALA A 223 -21.52 -27.69 -9.06
N MET A 224 -20.44 -28.38 -8.67
CA MET A 224 -20.53 -29.64 -7.93
C MET A 224 -19.69 -29.71 -6.63
N GLY A 225 -19.02 -28.62 -6.26
CA GLY A 225 -18.15 -28.55 -5.08
C GLY A 225 -16.81 -29.28 -5.26
N PHE A 226 -16.05 -29.38 -4.16
CA PHE A 226 -14.78 -30.12 -4.10
C PHE A 226 -14.95 -31.58 -3.65
N GLU A 227 -16.15 -32.00 -3.24
CA GLU A 227 -16.46 -33.38 -2.81
C GLU A 227 -15.89 -34.47 -3.76
N PRO A 228 -16.07 -34.40 -5.11
CA PRO A 228 -15.54 -35.43 -6.00
C PRO A 228 -14.01 -35.47 -6.08
N PHE A 229 -13.32 -34.47 -5.52
CA PHE A 229 -11.88 -34.25 -5.61
C PHE A 229 -11.14 -34.40 -4.27
N ASP A 230 -11.77 -34.99 -3.25
CA ASP A 230 -11.18 -35.13 -1.91
C ASP A 230 -10.76 -33.77 -1.30
N GLU A 231 -11.78 -32.93 -1.02
CA GLU A 231 -11.63 -31.57 -0.51
C GLU A 231 -10.65 -31.46 0.66
N MET A 232 -10.61 -32.43 1.58
CA MET A 232 -9.74 -32.38 2.74
C MET A 232 -8.25 -32.49 2.36
N SER A 233 -7.92 -33.43 1.48
CA SER A 233 -6.56 -33.59 0.95
C SER A 233 -6.12 -32.35 0.17
N LEU A 234 -7.04 -31.72 -0.58
CA LEU A 234 -6.78 -30.47 -1.28
C LEU A 234 -6.52 -29.30 -0.33
N ARG A 235 -7.30 -29.17 0.75
CA ARG A 235 -7.14 -28.12 1.76
C ARG A 235 -5.77 -28.21 2.45
N VAL A 236 -5.44 -29.36 3.02
CA VAL A 236 -4.15 -29.62 3.68
C VAL A 236 -2.99 -29.39 2.70
N GLY A 237 -3.12 -29.91 1.50
CA GLY A 237 -2.12 -29.78 0.47
C GLY A 237 -1.91 -28.34 -0.01
N ALA A 238 -2.98 -27.57 -0.21
CA ALA A 238 -2.89 -26.16 -0.59
C ALA A 238 -2.21 -25.34 0.52
N ALA A 239 -2.54 -25.61 1.79
CA ALA A 239 -1.88 -24.98 2.93
C ALA A 239 -0.35 -25.22 2.91
N TYR A 240 0.08 -26.44 2.61
CA TYR A 240 1.50 -26.77 2.50
C TYR A 240 2.18 -26.14 1.29
N ASP A 241 1.52 -26.10 0.13
CA ASP A 241 2.08 -25.46 -1.08
C ASP A 241 2.33 -23.95 -0.87
N MET A 242 1.53 -23.29 -0.04
CA MET A 242 1.68 -21.88 0.31
C MET A 242 2.81 -21.60 1.31
N MET A 243 3.37 -22.63 1.98
CA MET A 243 4.45 -22.42 2.94
C MET A 243 5.75 -21.97 2.26
N ARG A 244 6.20 -20.75 2.59
CA ARG A 244 7.54 -20.23 2.30
C ARG A 244 8.10 -19.54 3.55
N GLY A 245 8.64 -20.28 4.52
CA GLY A 245 9.17 -19.75 5.79
C GLY A 245 8.42 -20.22 7.05
N PHE A 246 9.08 -20.20 8.22
CA PHE A 246 8.68 -20.92 9.45
C PHE A 246 7.39 -20.36 10.09
N ASN A 247 7.21 -19.05 10.06
CA ASN A 247 6.12 -18.36 10.77
C ASN A 247 4.87 -18.12 9.89
N ARG A 248 4.71 -18.88 8.81
CA ARG A 248 3.64 -18.66 7.82
C ARG A 248 2.46 -19.61 8.01
N MET A 249 2.65 -20.76 8.66
CA MET A 249 1.59 -21.76 8.83
C MET A 249 0.36 -21.20 9.55
N PRO A 250 0.47 -20.52 10.71
CA PRO A 250 -0.73 -20.03 11.39
C PRO A 250 -1.48 -19.00 10.54
N ARG A 251 -0.78 -18.13 9.80
CA ARG A 251 -1.41 -17.18 8.86
C ARG A 251 -2.16 -17.89 7.73
N ILE A 252 -1.60 -18.98 7.20
CA ILE A 252 -2.24 -19.78 6.14
C ILE A 252 -3.51 -20.43 6.66
N LEU A 253 -3.48 -20.98 7.87
CA LEU A 253 -4.68 -21.56 8.50
C LEU A 253 -5.73 -20.50 8.84
N LEU A 254 -5.32 -19.30 9.26
CA LEU A 254 -6.23 -18.17 9.41
C LEU A 254 -6.83 -17.72 8.05
N ALA A 255 -6.07 -17.79 6.97
CA ALA A 255 -6.58 -17.52 5.63
C ALA A 255 -7.60 -18.58 5.15
N GLU A 256 -7.36 -19.85 5.48
CA GLU A 256 -8.30 -20.94 5.25
C GLU A 256 -9.60 -20.76 6.05
N LEU A 257 -9.48 -20.37 7.31
CA LEU A 257 -10.61 -20.03 8.19
C LEU A 257 -11.45 -18.88 7.59
N VAL A 258 -10.80 -17.82 7.14
CA VAL A 258 -11.49 -16.70 6.46
C VAL A 258 -12.19 -17.20 5.20
N TRP A 259 -11.54 -18.03 4.39
CA TRP A 259 -12.14 -18.61 3.18
C TRP A 259 -13.42 -19.40 3.49
N ILE A 260 -13.38 -20.33 4.45
CA ILE A 260 -14.54 -21.17 4.78
C ILE A 260 -15.69 -20.34 5.36
N ILE A 261 -15.38 -19.38 6.25
CA ILE A 261 -16.38 -18.49 6.85
C ILE A 261 -17.07 -17.64 5.77
N VAL A 262 -16.28 -17.01 4.89
CA VAL A 262 -16.84 -16.16 3.83
C VAL A 262 -17.66 -16.99 2.83
N LYS A 263 -17.20 -18.19 2.49
CA LYS A 263 -17.95 -19.15 1.64
C LYS A 263 -19.29 -19.51 2.29
N GLY A 264 -19.28 -19.94 3.55
CA GLY A 264 -20.49 -20.35 4.29
C GLY A 264 -21.48 -19.21 4.54
N TYR A 265 -20.99 -17.97 4.64
CA TYR A 265 -21.84 -16.78 4.78
C TYR A 265 -22.56 -16.38 3.47
N GLY A 266 -22.21 -17.00 2.33
CA GLY A 266 -22.79 -16.69 1.01
C GLY A 266 -21.88 -15.87 0.10
N GLY A 267 -20.58 -15.78 0.42
CA GLY A 267 -19.55 -15.21 -0.46
C GLY A 267 -19.49 -13.69 -0.52
N ARG A 268 -20.48 -12.98 0.03
CA ARG A 268 -20.55 -11.50 0.08
C ARG A 268 -20.33 -11.02 1.51
N PHE A 269 -19.13 -10.56 1.79
CA PHE A 269 -18.78 -9.91 3.07
C PHE A 269 -18.87 -8.39 2.99
N THR A 270 -18.81 -7.84 1.78
CA THR A 270 -18.79 -6.40 1.48
C THR A 270 -20.20 -5.80 1.48
N PHE A 271 -20.26 -4.49 1.63
CA PHE A 271 -21.50 -3.73 1.53
C PHE A 271 -21.86 -3.44 0.07
N ALA A 272 -23.14 -3.19 -0.16
CA ALA A 272 -23.60 -2.71 -1.46
C ALA A 272 -23.12 -1.25 -1.64
N THR A 273 -22.24 -1.05 -2.63
CA THR A 273 -21.56 0.23 -2.87
C THR A 273 -22.49 1.33 -3.34
N ASP A 274 -23.65 0.96 -3.88
CA ASP A 274 -24.73 1.84 -4.30
C ASP A 274 -25.42 2.56 -3.14
N LEU A 275 -25.25 2.07 -1.92
CA LEU A 275 -25.76 2.70 -0.70
C LEU A 275 -24.81 3.75 -0.11
N LEU A 276 -23.58 3.86 -0.63
CA LEU A 276 -22.57 4.77 -0.08
C LEU A 276 -22.79 6.22 -0.56
N PRO A 277 -22.48 7.21 0.28
CA PRO A 277 -22.72 8.63 -0.02
C PRO A 277 -22.17 9.12 -1.36
N SER A 278 -20.98 8.66 -1.74
CA SER A 278 -20.30 9.11 -2.96
C SER A 278 -20.62 8.26 -4.20
N PHE A 279 -21.57 7.33 -4.13
CA PHE A 279 -21.95 6.51 -5.30
C PHE A 279 -22.52 7.35 -6.46
N GLU A 280 -22.41 6.85 -7.70
CA GLU A 280 -22.84 7.54 -8.94
C GLU A 280 -24.25 8.13 -8.88
N GLY A 281 -25.22 7.40 -8.33
CA GLY A 281 -26.59 7.90 -8.13
C GLY A 281 -26.81 8.80 -6.90
N GLY A 282 -25.84 8.89 -5.99
CA GLY A 282 -25.98 9.58 -4.68
C GLY A 282 -25.56 11.05 -4.69
N ARG A 283 -24.65 11.45 -5.58
CA ARG A 283 -24.36 12.85 -5.89
C ARG A 283 -24.93 13.14 -7.27
N GLY A 284 -25.93 14.01 -7.37
CA GLY A 284 -26.63 14.34 -8.62
C GLY A 284 -25.80 15.07 -9.68
N TYR A 285 -24.50 14.79 -9.78
CA TYR A 285 -23.58 15.35 -10.76
C TYR A 285 -23.37 14.39 -11.93
N SER A 286 -23.35 14.95 -13.14
CA SER A 286 -22.98 14.23 -14.35
C SER A 286 -21.49 13.83 -14.34
N SER A 287 -21.15 12.71 -14.98
CA SER A 287 -19.75 12.32 -15.26
C SER A 287 -18.93 13.47 -15.88
N ASP A 288 -19.58 14.35 -16.64
CA ASP A 288 -18.91 15.48 -17.29
C ASP A 288 -18.61 16.63 -16.34
N GLU A 289 -19.44 16.87 -15.33
CA GLU A 289 -19.17 17.87 -14.30
C GLU A 289 -17.99 17.45 -13.43
N GLU A 290 -17.89 16.16 -13.11
CA GLU A 290 -16.74 15.59 -12.38
C GLU A 290 -15.44 15.75 -13.19
N LYS A 291 -15.46 15.47 -14.50
CA LYS A 291 -14.29 15.69 -15.38
C LYS A 291 -13.86 17.16 -15.41
N GLN A 292 -14.82 18.08 -15.50
CA GLN A 292 -14.54 19.52 -15.50
C GLN A 292 -13.93 20.00 -14.18
N TYR A 293 -14.44 19.49 -13.06
CA TYR A 293 -13.90 19.76 -11.74
C TYR A 293 -12.44 19.30 -11.62
N TRP A 294 -12.15 18.05 -12.00
CA TRP A 294 -10.78 17.51 -11.95
C TRP A 294 -9.81 18.20 -12.91
N THR A 295 -10.28 18.61 -14.08
CA THR A 295 -9.49 19.39 -15.03
C THR A 295 -9.11 20.75 -14.43
N SER A 296 -10.06 21.40 -13.75
CA SER A 296 -9.83 22.68 -13.07
C SER A 296 -8.87 22.54 -11.89
N LEU A 297 -9.00 21.49 -11.08
CA LEU A 297 -8.07 21.18 -9.99
C LEU A 297 -6.66 20.86 -10.48
N ASN A 298 -6.53 20.04 -11.53
CA ASN A 298 -5.22 19.70 -12.09
C ASN A 298 -4.56 20.94 -12.69
N ARG A 299 -5.33 21.80 -13.39
CA ARG A 299 -4.83 23.10 -13.86
C ARG A 299 -4.29 23.95 -12.70
N ARG A 300 -5.00 24.03 -11.58
CA ARG A 300 -4.52 24.74 -10.37
C ARG A 300 -3.20 24.15 -9.85
N LYS A 301 -3.09 22.81 -9.76
CA LYS A 301 -1.88 22.12 -9.29
C LYS A 301 -0.69 22.38 -10.23
N ASP A 302 -0.90 22.31 -11.53
CA ASP A 302 0.13 22.55 -12.55
C ASP A 302 0.65 24.00 -12.50
N TYR A 303 -0.26 24.98 -12.41
CA TYR A 303 0.13 26.39 -12.26
C TYR A 303 0.94 26.63 -10.99
N MET A 304 0.52 26.05 -9.87
CA MET A 304 1.25 26.16 -8.60
C MET A 304 2.66 25.57 -8.71
N SER A 305 2.81 24.40 -9.34
CA SER A 305 4.12 23.78 -9.57
C SER A 305 5.03 24.66 -10.45
N ARG A 306 4.49 25.26 -11.51
CA ARG A 306 5.24 26.18 -12.38
C ARG A 306 5.70 27.43 -11.62
N ILE A 307 4.85 28.03 -10.79
CA ILE A 307 5.22 29.18 -9.95
C ILE A 307 6.34 28.79 -8.97
N MET A 308 6.24 27.63 -8.32
CA MET A 308 7.30 27.15 -7.42
C MET A 308 8.64 26.99 -8.15
N GLN A 309 8.63 26.41 -9.35
CA GLN A 309 9.83 26.29 -10.17
C GLN A 309 10.42 27.67 -10.51
N GLN A 310 9.59 28.60 -10.97
CA GLN A 310 10.03 29.96 -11.34
C GLN A 310 10.59 30.74 -10.14
N LYS A 311 10.02 30.57 -8.94
CA LYS A 311 10.56 31.13 -7.69
C LYS A 311 11.93 30.55 -7.34
N GLY A 312 12.12 29.24 -7.54
CA GLY A 312 13.43 28.62 -7.35
C GLY A 312 14.50 29.19 -8.30
N GLU A 313 14.14 29.42 -9.56
CA GLU A 313 15.02 30.04 -10.55
C GLU A 313 15.32 31.52 -10.24
N GLU A 314 14.33 32.29 -9.75
CA GLU A 314 14.53 33.68 -9.28
C GLU A 314 15.56 33.73 -8.14
N GLU A 315 15.43 32.83 -7.15
CA GLU A 315 16.33 32.81 -6.00
C GLU A 315 17.78 32.50 -6.41
N GLN A 316 17.98 31.55 -7.34
CA GLN A 316 19.32 31.28 -7.90
C GLN A 316 19.89 32.50 -8.63
N LEU A 317 19.06 33.23 -9.36
CA LEU A 317 19.47 34.41 -10.11
C LEU A 317 19.81 35.58 -9.17
N LYS A 318 19.02 35.75 -8.11
CA LYS A 318 19.25 36.71 -7.04
C LYS A 318 20.60 36.46 -6.37
N GLN A 319 20.92 35.21 -6.02
CA GLN A 319 22.22 34.86 -5.45
C GLN A 319 23.39 35.16 -6.41
N LYS A 320 23.21 34.94 -7.72
CA LYS A 320 24.23 35.32 -8.72
C LYS A 320 24.40 36.83 -8.82
N PHE A 321 23.29 37.58 -8.79
CA PHE A 321 23.31 39.04 -8.80
C PHE A 321 24.03 39.60 -7.57
N GLU A 322 23.71 39.12 -6.37
CA GLU A 322 24.37 39.55 -5.12
C GLU A 322 25.89 39.31 -5.16
N LYS A 323 26.33 38.17 -5.70
CA LYS A 323 27.76 37.90 -5.91
C LYS A 323 28.40 38.86 -6.91
N ALA A 324 27.73 39.14 -8.03
CA ALA A 324 28.22 40.09 -9.03
C ALA A 324 28.31 41.52 -8.47
N THR A 325 27.31 41.94 -7.68
CA THR A 325 27.32 43.24 -6.98
C THR A 325 28.47 43.34 -5.98
N ALA A 326 28.76 42.28 -5.23
CA ALA A 326 29.91 42.26 -4.31
C ALA A 326 31.24 42.45 -5.06
N VAL A 327 31.42 41.72 -6.18
CA VAL A 327 32.62 41.85 -7.04
C VAL A 327 32.72 43.25 -7.65
N TYR A 328 31.61 43.81 -8.13
CA TYR A 328 31.58 45.17 -8.65
C TYR A 328 32.02 46.20 -7.59
N ASN A 329 31.48 46.09 -6.37
CA ASN A 329 31.83 47.00 -5.27
C ASN A 329 33.32 46.91 -4.89
N GLU A 330 33.89 45.70 -4.86
CA GLU A 330 35.32 45.51 -4.60
C GLU A 330 36.20 46.14 -5.69
N LEU A 331 35.84 45.93 -6.97
CA LEU A 331 36.55 46.53 -8.10
C LEU A 331 36.40 48.06 -8.14
N LEU A 332 35.25 48.58 -7.70
CA LEU A 332 35.01 50.01 -7.60
C LEU A 332 35.97 50.67 -6.60
N GLU A 333 36.17 50.05 -5.43
CA GLU A 333 37.15 50.52 -4.45
C GLU A 333 38.59 50.42 -4.98
N SER A 334 38.95 49.32 -5.66
CA SER A 334 40.26 49.17 -6.29
C SER A 334 40.54 50.25 -7.34
N LYS A 335 39.54 50.58 -8.16
CA LYS A 335 39.61 51.66 -9.15
C LYS A 335 39.77 53.04 -8.50
N LYS A 336 39.02 53.32 -7.42
CA LYS A 336 39.19 54.56 -6.64
C LYS A 336 40.63 54.69 -6.10
N GLN A 337 41.20 53.59 -5.60
CA GLN A 337 42.58 53.60 -5.11
C GLN A 337 43.60 53.86 -6.24
N ALA A 338 43.39 53.28 -7.42
CA ALA A 338 44.23 53.53 -8.60
C ALA A 338 44.13 55.00 -9.08
N ASP A 339 42.92 55.58 -9.06
CA ASP A 339 42.71 57.00 -9.37
C ASP A 339 43.45 57.91 -8.38
N ILE A 340 43.40 57.63 -7.07
CA ILE A 340 44.13 58.41 -6.04
C ILE A 340 45.63 58.41 -6.32
N VAL A 341 46.22 57.25 -6.66
CA VAL A 341 47.65 57.13 -6.98
C VAL A 341 47.99 57.92 -8.24
N TRP A 342 47.15 57.86 -9.27
CA TRP A 342 47.31 58.62 -10.50
C TRP A 342 47.26 60.13 -10.24
N ASP A 343 46.23 60.61 -9.53
CA ASP A 343 46.02 62.03 -9.26
C ASP A 343 47.17 62.60 -8.42
N GLY A 344 47.71 61.81 -7.48
CA GLY A 344 48.90 62.17 -6.71
C GLY A 344 50.15 62.34 -7.57
N LEU A 345 50.36 61.48 -8.58
CA LEU A 345 51.47 61.61 -9.53
C LEU A 345 51.26 62.78 -10.49
N GLU A 346 50.04 63.00 -10.98
CA GLU A 346 49.69 64.11 -11.87
C GLU A 346 49.91 65.48 -11.20
N ALA A 347 49.66 65.59 -9.89
CA ALA A 347 49.86 66.83 -9.13
C ALA A 347 51.33 67.29 -9.08
N VAL A 348 52.29 66.34 -9.05
CA VAL A 348 53.73 66.62 -8.94
C VAL A 348 54.44 66.67 -10.32
N LYS A 349 53.70 66.40 -11.40
CA LYS A 349 54.20 66.35 -12.79
C LYS A 349 55.05 67.54 -13.21
N ASN A 350 54.63 68.75 -12.85
CA ASN A 350 55.32 69.98 -13.22
C ASN A 350 56.75 70.08 -12.64
N GLU A 351 57.00 69.43 -11.50
CA GLU A 351 58.32 69.41 -10.86
C GLU A 351 59.35 68.58 -11.63
N TYR A 352 58.89 67.60 -12.41
CA TYR A 352 59.72 66.69 -13.20
C TYR A 352 59.76 67.08 -14.69
N THR A 353 58.83 67.91 -15.18
CA THR A 353 58.81 68.39 -16.59
C THR A 353 59.49 69.73 -16.82
N LYS A 354 59.65 70.58 -15.79
CA LYS A 354 60.29 71.90 -15.89
C LYS A 354 61.73 71.97 -15.33
N ALA A 355 62.30 70.84 -14.93
CA ALA A 355 63.61 70.81 -14.30
C ALA A 355 64.74 70.98 -15.34
N ASP A 356 65.39 72.14 -15.27
CA ASP A 356 66.78 72.29 -15.64
C ASP A 356 67.64 71.28 -14.86
N SER A 357 68.67 70.77 -15.53
CA SER A 357 69.49 69.57 -15.31
C SER A 357 70.11 69.23 -13.92
N THR A 358 69.51 69.59 -12.78
CA THR A 358 70.12 69.46 -11.44
C THR A 358 69.44 68.51 -10.45
N LYS A 359 68.39 67.78 -10.82
CA LYS A 359 67.88 66.64 -10.03
C LYS A 359 68.29 65.29 -10.63
N ASN A 360 68.54 64.32 -9.74
CA ASN A 360 69.15 63.02 -10.02
C ASN A 360 68.42 62.28 -11.16
N LYS A 361 69.11 61.93 -12.26
CA LYS A 361 68.51 61.28 -13.45
C LYS A 361 67.70 60.03 -13.11
N ASP A 362 68.05 59.35 -12.03
CA ASP A 362 67.40 58.12 -11.58
C ASP A 362 66.02 58.37 -10.94
N GLU A 363 65.81 59.53 -10.29
CA GLU A 363 64.52 59.91 -9.70
C GLU A 363 63.48 60.27 -10.77
N ALA A 364 63.90 60.99 -11.81
CA ALA A 364 63.03 61.30 -12.94
C ALA A 364 62.63 60.03 -13.72
N LYS A 365 63.58 59.12 -13.96
CA LYS A 365 63.29 57.80 -14.57
C LYS A 365 62.29 57.00 -13.74
N LYS A 366 62.44 56.99 -12.41
CA LYS A 366 61.54 56.30 -11.49
C LYS A 366 60.13 56.91 -11.54
N TYR A 367 60.01 58.24 -11.50
CA TYR A 367 58.73 58.94 -11.65
C TYR A 367 58.00 58.55 -12.96
N PHE A 368 58.68 58.61 -14.11
CA PHE A 368 58.05 58.22 -15.39
C PHE A 368 57.68 56.73 -15.45
N ALA A 369 58.45 55.86 -14.80
CA ALA A 369 58.10 54.45 -14.65
C ALA A 369 56.85 54.26 -13.77
N ASP A 370 56.75 54.98 -12.65
CA ASP A 370 55.60 54.96 -11.74
C ASP A 370 54.33 55.53 -12.40
N VAL A 371 54.44 56.60 -13.20
CA VAL A 371 53.34 57.14 -14.01
C VAL A 371 52.87 56.13 -15.05
N THR A 372 53.79 55.49 -15.76
CA THR A 372 53.45 54.48 -16.77
C THR A 372 52.73 53.29 -16.12
N LYS A 373 53.19 52.88 -14.93
CA LYS A 373 52.57 51.82 -14.15
C LYS A 373 51.18 52.24 -13.64
N ALA A 374 51.04 53.41 -13.05
CA ALA A 374 49.77 53.93 -12.56
C ALA A 374 48.73 54.12 -13.68
N SER A 375 49.15 54.57 -14.88
CA SER A 375 48.27 54.64 -16.05
C SER A 375 47.72 53.26 -16.42
N ARG A 376 48.60 52.25 -16.50
CA ARG A 376 48.22 50.87 -16.85
C ARG A 376 47.32 50.25 -15.79
N ASP A 377 47.65 50.45 -14.51
CA ASP A 377 46.87 49.92 -13.40
C ASP A 377 45.47 50.56 -13.36
N ARG A 378 45.37 51.87 -13.66
CA ARG A 378 44.10 52.59 -13.79
C ARG A 378 43.26 52.11 -14.98
N ASP A 379 43.88 52.00 -16.16
CA ASP A 379 43.20 51.51 -17.37
C ASP A 379 42.68 50.07 -17.18
N TRP A 380 43.48 49.22 -16.55
CA TRP A 380 43.12 47.85 -16.24
C TRP A 380 42.00 47.74 -15.20
N ALA A 381 42.06 48.58 -14.15
CA ALA A 381 40.99 48.66 -13.15
C ALA A 381 39.67 49.15 -13.77
N GLN A 382 39.74 50.13 -14.67
CA GLN A 382 38.57 50.64 -15.41
C GLN A 382 37.97 49.58 -16.33
N GLU A 383 38.79 48.83 -17.07
CA GLU A 383 38.32 47.75 -17.95
C GLU A 383 37.62 46.64 -17.15
N LYS A 384 38.22 46.24 -16.02
CA LYS A 384 37.63 45.23 -15.12
C LYS A 384 36.32 45.70 -14.51
N LEU A 385 36.26 46.95 -14.06
CA LEU A 385 35.06 47.54 -13.49
C LEU A 385 33.93 47.56 -14.52
N SER A 386 34.22 47.98 -15.75
CA SER A 386 33.22 47.99 -16.84
C SER A 386 32.69 46.58 -17.18
N LYS A 387 33.56 45.56 -17.17
CA LYS A 387 33.13 44.16 -17.35
C LYS A 387 32.22 43.67 -16.21
N ALA A 388 32.56 44.01 -14.97
CA ALA A 388 31.75 43.65 -13.80
C ALA A 388 30.41 44.40 -13.77
N GLU A 389 30.39 45.67 -14.17
CA GLU A 389 29.19 46.49 -14.33
C GLU A 389 28.23 45.87 -15.36
N ALA A 390 28.73 45.55 -16.56
CA ALA A 390 27.93 44.91 -17.60
C ALA A 390 27.36 43.55 -17.16
N GLN A 391 28.13 42.76 -16.40
CA GLN A 391 27.66 41.50 -15.85
C GLN A 391 26.59 41.69 -14.77
N MET A 392 26.79 42.65 -13.86
CA MET A 392 25.84 43.00 -12.82
C MET A 392 24.52 43.50 -13.43
N ASP A 393 24.58 44.42 -14.39
CA ASP A 393 23.41 44.97 -15.09
C ASP A 393 22.67 43.88 -15.89
N GLY A 394 23.41 42.99 -16.56
CA GLY A 394 22.84 41.86 -17.27
C GLY A 394 22.04 40.94 -16.35
N LEU A 395 22.61 40.58 -15.19
CA LEU A 395 21.92 39.77 -14.18
C LEU A 395 20.75 40.54 -13.53
N GLY A 396 20.89 41.85 -13.31
CA GLY A 396 19.85 42.72 -12.76
C GLY A 396 18.63 42.80 -13.68
N ASN A 397 18.85 42.97 -14.98
CA ASN A 397 17.80 42.97 -15.99
C ASN A 397 17.08 41.62 -16.06
N GLN A 398 17.82 40.50 -16.04
CA GLN A 398 17.22 39.16 -15.99
C GLN A 398 16.37 38.97 -14.73
N LEU A 399 16.86 39.43 -13.56
CA LEU A 399 16.13 39.33 -12.29
C LEU A 399 14.84 40.16 -12.31
N MET A 400 14.90 41.36 -12.89
CA MET A 400 13.74 42.22 -13.07
C MET A 400 12.68 41.56 -13.97
N GLN A 401 13.08 41.02 -15.12
CA GLN A 401 12.19 40.30 -16.03
C GLN A 401 11.55 39.08 -15.35
N LYS A 402 12.34 38.33 -14.58
CA LYS A 402 11.86 37.15 -13.83
C LYS A 402 10.82 37.53 -12.79
N ARG A 403 11.04 38.62 -12.04
CA ARG A 403 10.09 39.15 -11.05
C ARG A 403 8.78 39.60 -11.68
N GLU A 404 8.85 40.28 -12.82
CA GLU A 404 7.64 40.71 -13.53
C GLU A 404 6.84 39.52 -14.07
N LEU A 405 7.52 38.51 -14.63
CA LEU A 405 6.88 37.26 -15.05
C LEU A 405 6.21 36.56 -13.85
N LEU A 406 6.89 36.44 -12.71
CA LEU A 406 6.31 35.86 -11.50
C LEU A 406 5.10 36.65 -11.01
N LYS A 407 5.13 37.98 -11.09
CA LYS A 407 4.00 38.83 -10.72
C LYS A 407 2.78 38.56 -11.61
N GLN A 408 2.99 38.46 -12.93
CA GLN A 408 1.94 38.11 -13.90
C GLN A 408 1.37 36.72 -13.64
N MET A 409 2.23 35.71 -13.47
CA MET A 409 1.81 34.33 -13.17
C MET A 409 1.03 34.24 -11.84
N ASN A 410 1.42 34.98 -10.81
CA ASN A 410 0.68 35.01 -9.54
C ASN A 410 -0.70 35.68 -9.69
N ALA A 411 -0.83 36.70 -10.55
CA ALA A 411 -2.12 37.31 -10.84
C ALA A 411 -3.06 36.31 -11.55
N GLU A 412 -2.59 35.65 -12.62
CA GLU A 412 -3.35 34.59 -13.31
C GLU A 412 -3.71 33.44 -12.37
N PHE A 413 -2.78 33.03 -11.50
CA PHE A 413 -3.04 31.98 -10.52
C PHE A 413 -4.12 32.37 -9.51
N THR A 414 -4.21 33.66 -9.15
CA THR A 414 -5.25 34.15 -8.24
C THR A 414 -6.64 33.99 -8.85
N GLU A 415 -6.79 34.24 -10.15
CA GLU A 415 -8.04 34.00 -10.88
C GLU A 415 -8.40 32.51 -10.92
N VAL A 416 -7.46 31.64 -11.33
CA VAL A 416 -7.65 30.19 -11.35
C VAL A 416 -7.99 29.65 -9.96
N ARG A 417 -7.33 30.16 -8.92
CA ARG A 417 -7.59 29.81 -7.53
C ARG A 417 -8.99 30.23 -7.10
N SER A 418 -9.41 31.46 -7.39
CA SER A 418 -10.75 31.94 -7.00
C SER A 418 -11.88 31.11 -7.63
N ALA A 419 -11.74 30.75 -8.91
CA ALA A 419 -12.70 29.91 -9.60
C ALA A 419 -12.77 28.49 -9.01
N THR A 420 -11.61 27.92 -8.67
CA THR A 420 -11.54 26.58 -8.07
C THR A 420 -11.95 26.56 -6.60
N ASP A 421 -11.71 27.61 -5.83
CA ASP A 421 -12.10 27.71 -4.41
C ASP A 421 -13.63 27.64 -4.26
N GLY A 422 -14.40 28.24 -5.17
CA GLY A 422 -15.86 28.12 -5.19
C GLY A 422 -16.36 26.68 -5.44
N MET A 423 -15.72 25.96 -6.37
CA MET A 423 -16.04 24.56 -6.64
C MET A 423 -15.69 23.66 -5.45
N ILE A 424 -14.51 23.87 -4.86
CA ILE A 424 -14.05 23.15 -3.66
C ILE A 424 -15.05 23.38 -2.53
N ALA A 425 -15.42 24.62 -2.24
CA ALA A 425 -16.37 24.92 -1.16
C ALA A 425 -17.73 24.24 -1.36
N LYS A 426 -18.27 24.25 -2.59
CA LYS A 426 -19.53 23.57 -2.93
C LYS A 426 -19.43 22.06 -2.68
N HIS A 427 -18.44 21.40 -3.25
CA HIS A 427 -18.26 19.96 -3.10
C HIS A 427 -17.90 19.54 -1.68
N SER A 428 -17.17 20.38 -0.94
CA SER A 428 -16.86 20.16 0.48
C SER A 428 -18.13 20.17 1.31
N ARG A 429 -19.03 21.13 1.07
CA ARG A 429 -20.28 21.22 1.80
C ARG A 429 -21.21 20.04 1.51
N GLU A 430 -21.26 19.59 0.27
CA GLU A 430 -22.07 18.44 -0.13
C GLU A 430 -21.60 17.15 0.55
N ILE A 431 -20.31 16.84 0.47
CA ILE A 431 -19.76 15.64 1.12
C ILE A 431 -19.90 15.73 2.64
N GLU A 432 -19.71 16.91 3.23
CA GLU A 432 -19.89 17.14 4.66
C GLU A 432 -21.31 16.77 5.11
N LEU A 433 -22.33 17.29 4.43
CA LEU A 433 -23.73 17.02 4.77
C LEU A 433 -24.05 15.53 4.64
N GLN A 434 -23.60 14.90 3.55
CA GLN A 434 -23.82 13.48 3.32
C GLN A 434 -23.10 12.60 4.35
N TRP A 435 -21.85 12.90 4.67
CA TRP A 435 -21.06 12.13 5.63
C TRP A 435 -21.55 12.31 7.07
N LYS A 436 -21.85 13.53 7.49
CA LYS A 436 -22.41 13.79 8.84
C LYS A 436 -23.77 13.09 9.02
N ALA A 437 -24.57 12.97 7.96
CA ALA A 437 -25.84 12.24 7.99
C ALA A 437 -25.66 10.72 7.98
N TYR A 438 -24.80 10.20 7.09
CA TYR A 438 -24.65 8.76 6.88
C TYR A 438 -23.78 8.09 7.95
N PHE A 439 -22.70 8.76 8.39
CA PHE A 439 -21.77 8.29 9.41
C PHE A 439 -21.97 9.03 10.75
N PHE A 440 -23.23 9.09 11.22
CA PHE A 440 -23.64 9.90 12.37
C PHE A 440 -22.92 9.56 13.69
N ARG A 441 -22.30 8.38 13.81
CA ARG A 441 -21.48 8.00 14.98
C ARG A 441 -20.11 8.69 15.02
N PHE A 442 -19.69 9.33 13.91
CA PHE A 442 -18.39 9.98 13.80
C PHE A 442 -18.51 11.49 13.87
N THR A 443 -17.51 12.10 14.51
CA THR A 443 -17.25 13.53 14.40
C THR A 443 -16.11 13.76 13.42
N PHE A 444 -16.30 14.67 12.48
CA PHE A 444 -15.33 15.02 11.44
C PHE A 444 -14.88 16.47 11.63
N ASP A 445 -13.58 16.73 11.48
CA ASP A 445 -13.02 18.08 11.36
C ASP A 445 -13.42 18.69 10.01
N ASP A 446 -13.86 19.94 9.98
CA ASP A 446 -14.31 20.62 8.76
C ASP A 446 -13.20 20.70 7.68
N VAL A 447 -11.92 20.73 8.08
CA VAL A 447 -10.77 20.75 7.15
C VAL A 447 -10.70 19.47 6.31
N ILE A 448 -11.22 18.35 6.82
CA ILE A 448 -11.14 17.04 6.16
C ILE A 448 -11.85 17.05 4.81
N PHE A 449 -13.00 17.73 4.71
CA PHE A 449 -13.84 17.67 3.52
C PHE A 449 -13.17 18.36 2.34
N SER A 450 -12.49 19.49 2.55
CA SER A 450 -11.70 20.17 1.52
C SER A 450 -10.51 19.31 1.04
N THR A 451 -9.87 18.61 1.96
CA THR A 451 -8.73 17.75 1.65
C THR A 451 -9.17 16.53 0.85
N ILE A 452 -10.27 15.91 1.26
CA ILE A 452 -10.80 14.69 0.65
C ILE A 452 -11.19 14.94 -0.81
N ILE A 453 -11.94 16.01 -1.09
CA ILE A 453 -12.41 16.32 -2.46
C ILE A 453 -11.31 16.82 -3.42
N THR A 454 -10.15 17.23 -2.91
CA THR A 454 -9.02 17.71 -3.72
C THR A 454 -7.98 16.63 -3.96
N THR A 455 -8.05 15.54 -3.19
CA THR A 455 -7.03 14.49 -3.16
C THR A 455 -7.53 13.17 -3.73
N PHE A 456 -8.76 12.78 -3.41
CA PHE A 456 -9.31 11.48 -3.80
C PHE A 456 -10.32 11.61 -4.92
N THR A 457 -10.16 10.77 -5.93
CA THR A 457 -11.18 10.50 -6.94
C THR A 457 -12.40 9.83 -6.31
N ARG A 458 -13.55 9.87 -6.98
CA ARG A 458 -14.77 9.24 -6.48
C ARG A 458 -14.63 7.75 -6.17
N SER A 459 -13.90 7.00 -7.01
CA SER A 459 -13.65 5.57 -6.76
C SER A 459 -12.78 5.32 -5.53
N GLU A 460 -11.84 6.23 -5.25
CA GLU A 460 -11.04 6.19 -4.02
C GLU A 460 -11.88 6.60 -2.80
N LEU A 461 -12.79 7.56 -2.94
CA LEU A 461 -13.75 7.93 -1.89
C LEU A 461 -14.66 6.77 -1.52
N LEU A 462 -15.15 6.02 -2.49
CA LEU A 462 -15.99 4.86 -2.23
C LEU A 462 -15.27 3.82 -1.37
N LYS A 463 -13.98 3.55 -1.64
CA LYS A 463 -13.17 2.64 -0.81
C LYS A 463 -13.02 3.15 0.62
N LEU A 464 -12.83 4.46 0.79
CA LEU A 464 -12.78 5.10 2.10
C LEU A 464 -14.14 4.99 2.82
N GLU A 465 -15.24 5.21 2.11
CA GLU A 465 -16.60 5.09 2.64
C GLU A 465 -16.97 3.64 3.01
N GLU A 466 -16.51 2.64 2.26
CA GLU A 466 -16.61 1.22 2.64
C GLU A 466 -15.94 0.97 4.00
N TYR A 467 -14.73 1.50 4.19
CA TYR A 467 -13.99 1.40 5.44
C TYR A 467 -14.72 2.08 6.60
N LEU A 468 -15.15 3.33 6.38
CA LEU A 468 -15.91 4.10 7.36
C LEU A 468 -17.23 3.40 7.71
N LYS A 469 -17.90 2.79 6.73
CA LYS A 469 -19.14 2.04 6.95
C LYS A 469 -18.90 0.81 7.79
N GLU A 470 -17.82 0.06 7.54
CA GLU A 470 -17.45 -1.08 8.37
C GLU A 470 -17.19 -0.69 9.82
N MET A 471 -16.42 0.38 10.03
CA MET A 471 -16.12 0.92 11.35
C MET A 471 -17.39 1.45 12.04
N HIS A 472 -18.24 2.15 11.30
CA HIS A 472 -19.49 2.71 11.79
C HIS A 472 -20.47 1.64 12.25
N ASP A 473 -20.50 0.48 11.59
CA ASP A 473 -21.41 -0.62 11.94
C ASP A 473 -20.84 -1.56 13.01
N SER A 474 -19.55 -1.45 13.31
CA SER A 474 -18.91 -2.24 14.37
C SER A 474 -19.26 -1.74 15.77
N ARG A 475 -19.29 -2.65 16.74
CA ARG A 475 -19.43 -2.29 18.16
C ARG A 475 -18.16 -1.64 18.69
N ARG A 476 -17.01 -1.98 18.12
CA ARG A 476 -15.67 -1.46 18.44
C ARG A 476 -15.04 -0.76 17.22
N PRO A 477 -15.40 0.51 16.94
CA PRO A 477 -14.75 1.30 15.89
C PRO A 477 -13.22 1.33 16.01
N ASP A 478 -12.69 1.31 17.23
CA ASP A 478 -11.26 1.30 17.55
C ASP A 478 -10.54 0.02 17.11
N ALA A 479 -11.26 -1.10 16.91
CA ALA A 479 -10.71 -2.33 16.33
C ALA A 479 -10.16 -2.14 14.90
N TYR A 480 -10.64 -1.12 14.20
CA TYR A 480 -10.26 -0.79 12.83
C TYR A 480 -9.11 0.22 12.77
N GLY A 481 -8.69 0.77 13.91
CA GLY A 481 -7.45 1.53 14.03
C GLY A 481 -6.27 0.56 13.94
N LEU A 482 -5.46 0.67 12.89
CA LEU A 482 -4.19 -0.03 12.86
C LEU A 482 -3.32 0.50 14.00
N TRP A 483 -2.84 -0.41 14.85
CA TRP A 483 -1.86 -0.11 15.87
C TRP A 483 -0.66 0.59 15.23
N THR A 484 -0.42 1.79 15.69
CA THR A 484 0.75 2.55 15.32
C THR A 484 1.42 2.94 16.61
N GLU A 485 2.58 2.32 16.85
CA GLU A 485 3.55 2.86 17.80
C GLU A 485 3.77 4.31 17.40
N GLU A 486 3.54 5.23 18.35
CA GLU A 486 3.90 6.64 18.32
C GLU A 486 5.16 6.82 19.17
N GLU A 487 6.28 7.28 18.61
CA GLU A 487 7.45 7.70 19.36
C GLU A 487 8.02 9.04 18.82
N GLU A 488 7.68 10.12 19.50
CA GLU A 488 8.39 11.40 19.48
C GLU A 488 8.44 11.87 20.95
N GLN A 489 9.51 12.43 21.53
CA GLN A 489 10.82 12.90 21.09
C GLN A 489 11.85 12.41 22.13
N ASP A 490 12.66 11.37 21.83
CA ASP A 490 13.81 10.94 22.69
C ASP A 490 14.65 9.78 22.08
N GLY A 491 14.78 9.67 20.75
CA GLY A 491 15.39 8.47 20.11
C GLY A 491 14.41 7.29 19.94
N LYS A 492 13.14 7.69 19.97
CA LYS A 492 11.91 6.94 19.93
C LYS A 492 11.45 6.43 18.51
N VAL A 493 11.41 5.17 18.06
CA VAL A 493 10.84 4.71 16.76
C VAL A 493 9.31 4.73 16.67
N THR A 494 8.81 5.38 15.62
CA THR A 494 7.41 5.40 15.23
C THR A 494 7.15 4.80 13.86
N LYS A 495 6.24 3.83 13.69
CA LYS A 495 5.88 3.28 12.38
C LYS A 495 4.42 3.52 12.03
N TYR A 496 4.18 4.12 10.87
CA TYR A 496 2.84 4.28 10.27
C TYR A 496 2.80 3.83 8.81
N ASN A 497 1.97 2.83 8.51
CA ASN A 497 1.42 2.58 7.18
C ASN A 497 -0.10 2.42 7.36
N GLY A 498 -0.89 3.44 6.99
CA GLY A 498 -2.35 3.37 7.01
C GLY A 498 -3.03 4.51 7.75
N ILE A 499 -4.30 4.74 7.41
CA ILE A 499 -5.18 5.83 7.87
C ILE A 499 -5.21 5.87 9.41
N LYS A 500 -4.74 6.99 10.00
CA LYS A 500 -4.84 7.22 11.45
C LYS A 500 -6.28 7.60 11.79
N CYS A 501 -7.03 6.67 12.38
CA CYS A 501 -8.32 6.91 12.99
C CYS A 501 -8.10 6.97 14.51
N LEU A 502 -7.90 8.16 15.06
CA LEU A 502 -7.81 8.34 16.51
C LEU A 502 -9.24 8.35 17.07
N VAL A 503 -9.68 7.20 17.60
CA VAL A 503 -10.93 7.06 18.37
C VAL A 503 -10.62 7.40 19.83
N SER A 504 -11.14 8.51 20.35
CA SER A 504 -11.03 8.87 21.77
C SER A 504 -11.96 8.00 22.63
N PRO A 505 -11.53 7.47 23.79
CA PRO A 505 -12.40 6.74 24.71
C PRO A 505 -13.41 7.71 25.36
N GLY A 506 -14.65 7.68 24.89
CA GLY A 506 -15.75 8.53 25.34
C GLY A 506 -16.97 8.29 24.45
N LYS A 507 -18.17 8.66 24.90
CA LYS A 507 -19.46 8.29 24.26
C LYS A 507 -19.64 8.75 22.79
N ASP A 508 -18.70 9.53 22.26
CA ASP A 508 -18.66 9.99 20.88
C ASP A 508 -17.34 9.53 20.23
N ALA A 509 -17.43 8.68 19.19
CA ALA A 509 -16.26 8.32 18.41
C ALA A 509 -15.82 9.55 17.60
N THR A 510 -14.82 10.27 18.08
CA THR A 510 -14.17 11.30 17.27
C THR A 510 -13.32 10.56 16.24
N VAL A 511 -13.46 10.86 14.95
CA VAL A 511 -12.48 10.43 13.95
C VAL A 511 -11.49 11.58 13.81
N ILE A 512 -10.47 11.60 14.67
CA ILE A 512 -9.38 12.58 14.51
C ILE A 512 -8.48 12.05 13.40
N TYR A 513 -8.71 12.57 12.20
CA TYR A 513 -7.75 12.51 11.10
C TYR A 513 -6.66 13.54 11.43
N SER A 514 -5.67 13.16 12.24
CA SER A 514 -4.62 14.11 12.63
C SER A 514 -3.91 14.59 11.36
N GLY A 515 -3.94 15.89 11.15
CA GLY A 515 -3.55 16.54 9.91
C GLY A 515 -2.21 16.10 9.33
N THR A 516 -2.06 16.41 8.05
CA THR A 516 -0.83 16.43 7.24
C THR A 516 -0.49 15.25 6.32
N TYR A 517 -1.13 14.07 6.38
CA TYR A 517 -0.83 13.04 5.37
C TYR A 517 -2.03 12.20 4.93
N ILE A 518 -2.78 12.72 3.96
CA ILE A 518 -3.41 11.86 2.94
C ILE A 518 -2.37 11.68 1.83
N ARG A 519 -1.62 10.58 1.84
CA ARG A 519 -0.81 10.21 0.67
C ARG A 519 -1.71 9.51 -0.33
N LYS A 520 -1.84 10.10 -1.52
CA LYS A 520 -2.16 9.36 -2.73
C LYS A 520 -1.04 8.32 -2.91
N ILE A 521 -1.36 7.03 -2.81
CA ILE A 521 -0.45 5.97 -3.20
C ILE A 521 -0.44 5.99 -4.73
N THR A 522 0.55 6.65 -5.31
CA THR A 522 0.84 6.50 -6.74
C THR A 522 1.23 5.05 -7.02
N ALA A 523 0.74 4.56 -8.17
CA ALA A 523 0.94 3.21 -8.70
C ALA A 523 2.39 2.70 -8.63
#